data_AF-A0A4Z0W4B0-F1
#
_entry.id   AF-A0A4Z0W4B0-F1
#
_cell.length_a   1.000
_cell.length_b   1.000
_cell.length_c   1.000
_cell.angle_alpha   90.00
_cell.angle_beta   90.00
_cell.angle_gamma   90.00
#
_symmetry.space_group_name_H-M   'P 1'
#
loop_
_entity.id
_entity.type
_entity.pdbx_description
1 polymer ?
#
loop_
_entity_poly.entity_id
_entity_poly.type
_entity_poly.pdbx_seq_one_letter_code
_entity_poly.pdbx_strand_id
1 'polypeptide(L)'
;MKKILMVLLMMTLVLTVFSTKYLYLRNMEEGTAEFIKIDNFDKITFDGDNLIISVYDFSSYSKRTVDIEISLTTPMENQKIEKVQNMLMNGYPVKASDSNDFFDVNQNLTVKRIKDIKYAKFLTDLYEFIDGNKSIFNVNEWIAKFAAAIPVNLN
;
A
#
# COMPACT_ATOMS: atom_id res chain seq x y z
N MET A 1 12.32 -23.65 -39.99
CA MET A 1 11.24 -22.75 -39.54
C MET A 1 10.72 -23.08 -38.14
N LYS A 2 10.30 -24.31 -37.82
CA LYS A 2 9.78 -24.68 -36.46
C LYS A 2 10.72 -24.31 -35.30
N LYS A 3 12.03 -24.52 -35.44
CA LYS A 3 13.03 -24.18 -34.41
C LYS A 3 13.18 -22.67 -34.16
N ILE A 4 13.10 -21.86 -35.23
CA ILE A 4 13.20 -20.39 -35.14
C ILE A 4 11.95 -19.82 -34.47
N LEU A 5 10.77 -20.34 -34.82
CA LEU A 5 9.51 -19.96 -34.17
C LEU A 5 9.53 -20.29 -32.67
N MET A 6 10.07 -21.46 -32.30
CA MET A 6 10.18 -21.88 -30.90
C MET A 6 11.14 -20.99 -30.10
N VAL A 7 12.27 -20.58 -30.70
CA VAL A 7 13.21 -19.62 -30.08
C VAL A 7 12.58 -18.23 -29.92
N LEU A 8 11.82 -17.76 -30.92
CA LEU A 8 11.08 -16.49 -30.86
C LEU A 8 10.00 -16.51 -29.78
N LEU A 9 9.27 -17.63 -29.66
CA LEU A 9 8.25 -17.82 -28.61
C LEU A 9 8.89 -17.88 -27.22
N MET A 10 10.06 -18.52 -27.10
CA MET A 10 10.79 -18.62 -25.84
C MET A 10 11.37 -17.26 -25.43
N MET A 11 11.88 -16.46 -26.38
CA MET A 11 12.34 -15.09 -26.11
C MET A 11 11.19 -14.16 -25.70
N THR A 12 10.04 -14.23 -26.36
CA THR A 12 8.86 -13.46 -25.95
C THR A 12 8.33 -13.91 -24.60
N LEU A 13 8.34 -15.22 -24.31
CA LEU A 13 7.98 -15.73 -22.97
C LEU A 13 8.91 -15.15 -21.91
N VAL A 14 10.23 -15.23 -22.11
CA VAL A 14 11.25 -14.76 -21.15
C VAL A 14 11.15 -13.25 -20.92
N LEU A 15 10.82 -12.46 -21.95
CA LEU A 15 10.58 -11.01 -21.81
C LEU A 15 9.30 -10.68 -21.01
N THR A 16 8.30 -11.56 -21.00
CA THR A 16 7.06 -11.33 -20.25
C THR A 16 7.12 -11.69 -18.75
N VAL A 17 8.13 -12.44 -18.30
CA VAL A 17 8.18 -12.94 -16.91
C VAL A 17 8.77 -11.93 -15.91
N PHE A 18 9.45 -10.88 -16.35
CA PHE A 18 10.11 -9.91 -15.46
C PHE A 18 9.66 -8.48 -15.74
N SER A 19 8.41 -8.15 -15.39
CA SER A 19 8.00 -6.74 -15.36
C SER A 19 8.56 -6.10 -14.10
N THR A 20 9.47 -5.13 -14.26
CA THR A 20 9.97 -4.33 -13.14
C THR A 20 8.81 -3.70 -12.37
N LYS A 21 8.86 -3.79 -11.04
CA LYS A 21 7.81 -3.30 -10.13
C LYS A 21 8.13 -1.90 -9.61
N TYR A 22 7.12 -1.04 -9.57
CA TYR A 22 7.23 0.32 -9.07
C TYR A 22 6.11 0.64 -8.07
N LEU A 23 6.46 1.30 -6.98
CA LEU A 23 5.50 2.07 -6.18
C LEU A 23 5.40 3.46 -6.79
N TYR A 24 4.17 3.91 -7.03
CA TYR A 24 3.91 5.29 -7.42
C TYR A 24 3.47 6.09 -6.19
N LEU A 25 4.17 7.19 -5.95
CA LEU A 25 3.88 8.17 -4.92
C LEU A 25 3.66 9.53 -5.56
N ARG A 26 2.70 10.28 -5.03
CA ARG A 26 2.48 11.67 -5.42
C ARG A 26 2.51 12.54 -4.17
N ASN A 27 3.45 13.46 -4.09
CA ASN A 27 3.38 14.48 -3.07
C ASN A 27 2.41 15.58 -3.55
N MET A 28 1.22 15.65 -2.95
CA MET A 28 0.24 16.67 -3.32
C MET A 28 0.63 18.07 -2.82
N GLU A 29 1.42 18.15 -1.75
CA GLU A 29 1.86 19.44 -1.17
C GLU A 29 2.98 20.07 -2.01
N GLU A 30 3.91 19.25 -2.48
CA GLU A 30 5.05 19.70 -3.29
C GLU A 30 4.78 19.65 -4.81
N GLY A 31 3.65 19.07 -5.23
CA GLY A 31 3.32 18.88 -6.65
C GLY A 31 4.25 17.90 -7.38
N THR A 32 5.02 17.11 -6.63
CA THR A 32 5.98 16.14 -7.16
C THR A 32 5.37 14.74 -7.25
N ALA A 33 5.96 13.89 -8.08
CA ALA A 33 5.60 12.48 -8.16
C ALA A 33 6.87 11.64 -8.31
N GLU A 34 6.89 10.50 -7.61
CA GLU A 34 8.02 9.60 -7.54
C GLU A 34 7.59 8.19 -7.95
N PHE A 35 8.46 7.52 -8.68
CA PHE A 35 8.33 6.11 -9.02
C PHE A 35 9.48 5.35 -8.38
N ILE A 36 9.17 4.59 -7.34
CA ILE A 36 10.15 3.86 -6.54
C ILE A 36 10.20 2.41 -7.03
N LYS A 37 11.32 2.01 -7.64
CA LYS A 37 11.53 0.66 -8.18
C LYS A 37 11.74 -0.38 -7.07
N ILE A 38 10.82 -1.31 -6.89
CA ILE A 38 10.83 -2.26 -5.75
C ILE A 38 11.97 -3.28 -5.84
N ASP A 39 12.31 -3.75 -7.04
CA ASP A 39 13.27 -4.85 -7.24
C ASP A 39 14.71 -4.55 -6.76
N ASN A 40 15.00 -3.29 -6.40
CA ASN A 40 16.31 -2.86 -5.92
C ASN A 40 16.42 -2.73 -4.39
N PHE A 41 15.35 -3.02 -3.64
CA PHE A 41 15.34 -2.89 -2.19
C PHE A 41 15.54 -4.23 -1.49
N ASP A 42 16.27 -4.20 -0.38
CA ASP A 42 16.59 -5.40 0.38
C ASP A 42 15.54 -5.75 1.44
N LYS A 43 14.81 -4.74 1.94
CA LYS A 43 13.79 -4.93 2.96
C LYS A 43 12.65 -3.93 2.82
N ILE A 44 11.43 -4.42 3.01
CA ILE A 44 10.24 -3.61 3.16
C ILE A 44 9.68 -3.89 4.56
N THR A 45 9.45 -2.85 5.34
CA THR A 45 8.87 -2.92 6.69
C THR A 45 7.61 -2.07 6.73
N PHE A 46 6.59 -2.54 7.44
CA PHE A 46 5.36 -1.78 7.64
C PHE A 46 5.05 -1.73 9.14
N ASP A 47 4.89 -0.52 9.68
CA ASP A 47 4.64 -0.29 11.11
C ASP A 47 3.18 0.08 11.43
N GLY A 48 2.31 0.14 10.41
CA GLY A 48 0.90 0.48 10.53
C GLY A 48 0.55 1.84 9.92
N ASP A 49 1.41 2.83 10.10
CA ASP A 49 1.18 4.20 9.63
C ASP A 49 2.18 4.58 8.52
N ASN A 50 3.30 3.87 8.42
CA ASN A 50 4.36 4.09 7.45
C ASN A 50 4.84 2.80 6.76
N LEU A 51 5.16 2.94 5.49
CA LEU A 51 5.94 1.97 4.71
C LEU A 51 7.41 2.41 4.72
N ILE A 52 8.28 1.58 5.29
CA ILE A 52 9.72 1.82 5.34
C ILE A 52 10.39 0.87 4.35
N ILE A 53 11.09 1.44 3.37
CA ILE A 53 11.80 0.70 2.34
C ILE A 53 13.30 0.92 2.53
N SER A 54 14.03 -0.16 2.73
CA SER A 54 15.46 -0.13 3.07
C SER A 54 16.33 -0.67 1.95
N VAL A 55 17.41 0.03 1.63
CA VAL A 55 18.56 -0.49 0.87
C VAL A 55 19.72 -0.71 1.81
N TYR A 56 20.34 -1.89 1.75
CA TYR A 56 21.59 -2.18 2.43
C TYR A 56 22.76 -1.76 1.55
N ASP A 57 23.52 -0.79 2.03
CA ASP A 57 24.78 -0.40 1.42
C ASP A 57 25.91 -1.27 1.98
N PHE A 58 26.38 -2.20 1.15
CA PHE A 58 27.51 -3.09 1.44
C PHE A 58 28.87 -2.51 0.98
N SER A 59 28.91 -1.28 0.45
CA SER A 59 30.14 -0.67 -0.08
C SER A 59 31.13 -0.23 1.01
N SER A 60 30.73 -0.23 2.29
CA SER A 60 31.58 0.17 3.42
C SER A 60 31.63 -0.89 4.51
N TYR A 61 32.72 -0.93 5.28
CA TYR A 61 32.91 -1.84 6.42
C TYR A 61 31.83 -1.69 7.52
N SER A 62 31.06 -0.60 7.49
CA SER A 62 29.85 -0.42 8.30
C SER A 62 28.61 -0.69 7.46
N LYS A 63 27.75 -1.62 7.88
CA LYS A 63 26.44 -1.81 7.27
C LYS A 63 25.64 -0.50 7.42
N ARG A 64 25.49 0.26 6.33
CA ARG A 64 24.62 1.44 6.28
C ARG A 64 23.30 1.02 5.67
N THR A 65 22.20 1.45 6.28
CA THR A 65 20.87 1.28 5.72
C THR A 65 20.39 2.65 5.28
N VAL A 66 19.94 2.76 4.03
CA VAL A 66 19.20 3.95 3.56
C VAL A 66 17.73 3.59 3.61
N ASP A 67 16.98 4.27 4.47
CA ASP A 67 15.56 4.06 4.66
C ASP A 67 14.77 5.18 3.96
N ILE A 68 13.81 4.79 3.14
CA ILE A 68 12.79 5.67 2.58
C ILE A 68 11.51 5.41 3.38
N GLU A 69 11.05 6.42 4.11
CA GLU A 69 9.81 6.36 4.87
C GLU A 69 8.68 7.02 4.07
N ILE A 70 7.60 6.28 3.86
CA ILE A 70 6.42 6.72 3.14
C ILE A 70 5.25 6.67 4.11
N SER A 71 4.68 7.83 4.42
CA SER A 71 3.47 7.86 5.23
C SER A 71 2.30 7.28 4.45
N LEU A 72 1.62 6.31 5.07
CA LEU A 72 0.42 5.68 4.53
C LEU A 72 -0.86 6.28 5.11
N THR A 73 -0.76 7.43 5.77
CA THR A 73 -1.86 8.07 6.47
C THR A 73 -2.17 9.41 5.80
N THR A 74 -3.46 9.73 5.68
CA THR A 74 -3.90 11.00 5.09
C THR A 74 -4.54 11.90 6.15
N PRO A 75 -4.56 13.24 5.97
CA PRO A 75 -5.30 14.14 6.85
C PRO A 75 -6.78 13.74 7.00
N MET A 76 -7.40 13.29 5.90
CA MET A 76 -8.78 12.79 5.90
C MET A 76 -8.94 11.55 6.79
N GLU A 77 -8.00 10.60 6.70
CA GLU A 77 -8.00 9.42 7.57
C GLU A 77 -7.94 9.82 9.04
N ASN A 78 -7.00 10.71 9.41
CA ASN A 78 -6.83 11.16 10.79
C ASN A 78 -8.12 11.78 11.33
N GLN A 79 -8.74 12.71 10.58
CA GLN A 79 -10.01 13.33 10.98
C GLN A 79 -11.13 12.30 11.17
N LYS A 80 -11.20 11.28 10.29
CA LYS A 80 -12.18 10.21 10.42
C LYS A 80 -11.91 9.32 11.63
N ILE A 81 -10.65 8.96 11.89
CA ILE A 81 -10.25 8.18 13.07
C ILE A 81 -10.59 8.92 14.37
N GLU A 82 -10.31 10.22 14.44
CA GLU A 82 -10.70 11.05 15.59
C GLU A 82 -12.22 11.06 15.79
N LYS A 83 -12.99 11.20 14.70
CA LYS A 83 -14.46 11.14 14.77
C LYS A 83 -14.95 9.76 15.25
N VAL A 84 -14.36 8.67 14.76
CA VAL A 84 -14.66 7.31 15.24
C VAL A 84 -14.38 7.22 16.74
N GLN A 85 -13.23 7.69 17.21
CA GLN A 85 -12.87 7.68 18.63
C GLN A 85 -13.89 8.46 19.46
N ASN A 86 -14.28 9.66 19.03
CA ASN A 86 -15.29 10.47 19.70
C ASN A 86 -16.66 9.79 19.75
N MET A 87 -17.08 9.14 18.66
CA MET A 87 -18.34 8.39 18.64
C MET A 87 -18.32 7.24 19.64
N LEU A 88 -17.24 6.45 19.66
CA LEU A 88 -17.07 5.33 20.58
C LEU A 88 -17.03 5.77 22.04
N MET A 89 -16.34 6.87 22.36
CA MET A 89 -16.30 7.45 23.71
C MET A 89 -17.68 7.90 24.20
N ASN A 90 -18.55 8.34 23.29
CA ASN A 90 -19.93 8.73 23.58
C ASN A 90 -20.91 7.53 23.54
N GLY A 91 -20.42 6.30 23.40
CA GLY A 91 -21.25 5.09 23.38
C GLY A 91 -21.97 4.84 22.05
N TYR A 92 -21.65 5.58 20.99
CA TYR A 92 -22.21 5.34 19.66
C TYR A 92 -21.40 4.27 18.92
N PRO A 93 -22.01 3.14 18.53
CA PRO A 93 -21.31 2.13 17.75
C PRO A 93 -21.02 2.66 16.34
N VAL A 94 -19.80 2.39 15.85
CA VAL A 94 -19.43 2.63 14.45
C VAL A 94 -19.47 1.31 13.72
N LYS A 95 -20.20 1.25 12.60
CA LYS A 95 -20.33 0.06 11.75
C LYS A 95 -20.16 0.47 10.30
N ALA A 96 -19.63 -0.44 9.49
CA ALA A 96 -19.74 -0.27 8.04
C ALA A 96 -21.23 -0.29 7.65
N SER A 97 -21.69 0.76 6.98
CA SER A 97 -23.07 0.86 6.47
C SER A 97 -23.30 -0.10 5.31
N ASP A 98 -22.28 -0.28 4.49
CA ASP A 98 -22.27 -1.10 3.28
C ASP A 98 -20.95 -1.87 3.21
N SER A 99 -20.97 -3.05 2.58
CA SER A 99 -19.75 -3.79 2.28
C SER A 99 -18.93 -2.97 1.30
N ASN A 100 -17.65 -2.82 1.59
CA ASN A 100 -16.69 -2.26 0.65
C ASN A 100 -15.43 -3.14 0.61
N ASP A 101 -14.46 -2.73 -0.19
CA ASP A 101 -13.21 -3.47 -0.41
C ASP A 101 -12.37 -3.68 0.87
N PHE A 102 -12.72 -3.00 1.98
CA PHE A 102 -12.00 -3.03 3.25
C PHE A 102 -12.82 -3.53 4.43
N PHE A 103 -14.11 -3.20 4.50
CA PHE A 103 -14.97 -3.44 5.66
C PHE A 103 -16.21 -4.26 5.29
N ASP A 104 -16.48 -5.30 6.09
CA ASP A 104 -17.69 -6.11 5.95
C ASP A 104 -18.90 -5.49 6.66
N VAL A 105 -20.09 -5.68 6.10
CA VAL A 105 -21.36 -5.31 6.74
C VAL A 105 -21.49 -6.06 8.07
N ASN A 106 -21.93 -5.35 9.11
CA ASN A 106 -22.13 -5.85 10.49
C ASN A 106 -20.90 -5.91 11.39
N GLN A 107 -19.72 -5.50 10.94
CA GLN A 107 -18.56 -5.41 11.81
C GLN A 107 -18.58 -4.12 12.64
N ASN A 108 -18.46 -4.24 13.96
CA ASN A 108 -18.19 -3.10 14.83
C ASN A 108 -16.76 -2.63 14.62
N LEU A 109 -16.58 -1.34 14.33
CA LEU A 109 -15.30 -0.73 14.06
C LEU A 109 -14.82 0.04 15.30
N THR A 110 -13.72 -0.43 15.87
CA THR A 110 -12.89 0.35 16.80
C THR A 110 -11.72 0.98 16.04
N VAL A 111 -11.08 2.01 16.61
CA VAL A 111 -9.86 2.59 16.03
C VAL A 111 -8.80 1.51 15.79
N LYS A 112 -8.58 0.63 16.78
CA LYS A 112 -7.67 -0.51 16.66
C LYS A 112 -8.06 -1.42 15.50
N ARG A 113 -9.35 -1.76 15.38
CA ARG A 113 -9.84 -2.64 14.30
C ARG A 113 -9.62 -2.03 12.92
N ILE A 114 -9.86 -0.73 12.77
CA ILE A 114 -9.63 -0.02 11.50
C ILE A 114 -8.15 -0.08 11.12
N LYS A 115 -7.23 0.17 12.07
CA LYS A 115 -5.79 0.05 11.84
C LYS A 115 -5.36 -1.39 11.50
N ASP A 116 -5.88 -2.38 12.22
CA ASP A 116 -5.60 -3.80 11.97
C ASP A 116 -6.06 -4.22 10.55
N ILE A 117 -7.22 -3.74 10.09
CA ILE A 117 -7.74 -3.98 8.73
C ILE A 117 -6.89 -3.30 7.68
N LYS A 118 -6.51 -2.02 7.90
CA LYS A 118 -5.61 -1.28 7.02
C LYS A 118 -4.33 -2.08 6.78
N TYR A 119 -3.72 -2.56 7.86
CA TYR A 119 -2.50 -3.33 7.83
C TYR A 119 -2.63 -4.62 7.02
N ALA A 120 -3.62 -5.44 7.36
CA ALA A 120 -3.83 -6.72 6.69
C ALA A 120 -4.12 -6.52 5.19
N LYS A 121 -4.97 -5.55 4.85
CA LYS A 121 -5.38 -5.32 3.45
C LYS A 121 -4.25 -4.71 2.62
N PHE A 122 -3.49 -3.75 3.18
CA PHE A 122 -2.34 -3.18 2.48
C PHE A 122 -1.31 -4.25 2.15
N LEU A 123 -0.94 -5.09 3.12
CA LEU A 123 0.04 -6.15 2.90
C LEU A 123 -0.45 -7.19 1.89
N THR A 124 -1.73 -7.57 1.95
CA THR A 124 -2.32 -8.51 0.99
C THR A 124 -2.26 -7.94 -0.43
N ASP A 125 -2.72 -6.70 -0.63
CA ASP A 125 -2.74 -6.07 -1.94
C ASP A 125 -1.32 -5.78 -2.47
N LEU A 126 -0.38 -5.43 -1.59
CA LEU A 126 1.03 -5.25 -1.94
C LEU A 126 1.68 -6.57 -2.34
N TYR A 127 1.40 -7.66 -1.62
CA TYR A 127 1.88 -8.99 -1.96
C TYR A 127 1.33 -9.46 -3.31
N GLU A 128 0.02 -9.33 -3.53
CA GLU A 128 -0.61 -9.64 -4.81
C GLU A 128 -0.06 -8.78 -5.96
N PHE A 129 0.31 -7.53 -5.67
CA PHE A 129 0.97 -6.67 -6.65
C PHE A 129 2.37 -7.17 -7.01
N ILE A 130 3.18 -7.53 -6.02
CA ILE A 130 4.54 -8.04 -6.22
C ILE A 130 4.49 -9.33 -7.05
N ASP A 131 3.60 -10.26 -6.71
CA ASP A 131 3.45 -11.55 -7.38
C ASP A 131 2.67 -11.49 -8.70
N GLY A 132 1.88 -10.43 -8.90
CA GLY A 132 1.00 -10.29 -10.05
C GLY A 132 1.70 -9.81 -11.33
N ASN A 133 0.92 -9.50 -12.37
CA ASN A 133 1.44 -8.99 -13.65
C ASN A 133 1.45 -7.45 -13.75
N LYS A 134 0.96 -6.74 -12.73
CA LYS A 134 0.97 -5.26 -12.71
C LYS A 134 2.38 -4.75 -12.46
N SER A 135 2.79 -3.71 -13.17
CA SER A 135 4.11 -3.08 -12.98
C SER A 135 4.09 -1.89 -12.01
N ILE A 136 2.92 -1.29 -11.75
CA ILE A 136 2.78 -0.11 -10.88
C ILE A 136 1.72 -0.36 -9.79
N PHE A 137 2.07 -0.05 -8.54
CA PHE A 137 1.16 0.05 -7.41
C PHE A 137 1.04 1.51 -6.98
N ASN A 138 -0.16 2.08 -7.12
CA ASN A 138 -0.44 3.46 -6.74
C ASN A 138 -0.76 3.54 -5.24
N VAL A 139 0.24 3.84 -4.43
CA VAL A 139 0.11 3.92 -2.96
C VAL A 139 -0.87 5.03 -2.58
N ASN A 140 -0.78 6.18 -3.24
CA ASN A 140 -1.64 7.34 -2.99
C ASN A 140 -3.14 7.05 -3.21
N GLU A 141 -3.46 6.36 -4.30
CA GLU A 141 -4.84 5.98 -4.59
C GLU A 141 -5.34 4.96 -3.57
N TRP A 142 -4.49 4.02 -3.16
CA TRP A 142 -4.85 3.02 -2.15
C TRP A 142 -5.18 3.68 -0.80
N ILE A 143 -4.30 4.56 -0.30
CA ILE A 143 -4.53 5.25 1.00
C ILE A 143 -5.77 6.16 0.94
N ALA A 144 -6.02 6.82 -0.20
CA ALA A 144 -7.21 7.64 -0.40
C ALA A 144 -8.50 6.80 -0.39
N LYS A 145 -8.49 5.65 -1.08
CA LYS A 145 -9.61 4.69 -1.08
C LYS A 145 -9.89 4.16 0.32
N PHE A 146 -8.85 3.78 1.06
CA PHE A 146 -8.99 3.31 2.43
C PHE A 146 -9.61 4.39 3.33
N ALA A 147 -9.07 5.60 3.30
CA ALA A 147 -9.59 6.71 4.08
C ALA A 147 -11.05 7.05 3.71
N ALA A 148 -11.41 6.98 2.43
CA ALA A 148 -12.77 7.19 1.96
C ALA A 148 -13.73 6.10 2.50
N ALA A 149 -13.27 4.86 2.59
CA ALA A 149 -14.06 3.71 3.05
C ALA A 149 -14.39 3.71 4.56
N ILE A 150 -13.68 4.49 5.39
CA ILE A 150 -14.02 4.62 6.81
C ILE A 150 -15.43 5.26 6.93
N PRO A 151 -16.40 4.59 7.60
CA PRO A 151 -17.83 4.91 7.52
C PRO A 151 -18.23 6.04 8.46
N VAL A 152 -17.53 7.16 8.38
CA VAL A 152 -17.88 8.41 9.07
C VAL A 152 -17.77 9.57 8.11
N ASN A 153 -18.79 10.42 8.11
CA ASN A 153 -18.80 11.65 7.30
C ASN A 153 -18.05 12.75 8.04
N LEU A 154 -17.18 13.48 7.34
CA LEU A 154 -16.61 14.73 7.81
C LEU A 154 -17.57 15.83 7.34
N ASN A 155 -18.28 16.45 8.29
CA ASN A 155 -19.24 17.52 7.98
C ASN A 155 -18.50 18.82 7.69
#